data_AF-F5BYH5-F1
#
_entry.id   AF-F5BYH5-F1
#
_cell.length_a   1.000
_cell.length_b   1.000
_cell.length_c   1.000
_cell.angle_alpha   90.00
_cell.angle_beta   90.00
_cell.angle_gamma   90.00
#
_symmetry.space_group_name_H-M   'P 1'
#
loop_
_entity.id
_entity.type
_entity.pdbx_description
1 polymer ?
#
loop_
_entity_poly.entity_id
_entity_poly.type
_entity_poly.pdbx_seq_one_letter_code
_entity_poly.pdbx_strand_id
1 'polypeptide(L)'
;LEGQDSGNSNGNASINITDISRNITSIHIENWRGLHTLNAVDMELYTGLQKLTIKNSGLRNIQPGAFAKNPHLRYINLSSNRLTTLSWQLFQTLSLRELWEDTPCSPSAG
;
A
#
# COMPACT_ATOMS: atom_id res chain seq x y z
N LEU A 1 45.65 13.10 -10.04
CA LEU A 1 46.08 14.14 -9.08
C LEU A 1 45.03 15.22 -9.20
N GLU A 2 44.11 15.50 -8.28
CA GLU A 2 43.85 15.22 -6.86
C GLU A 2 42.30 15.42 -6.72
N GLY A 3 41.56 14.92 -5.74
CA GLY A 3 41.88 14.18 -4.54
C GLY A 3 40.61 13.48 -4.05
N GLN A 4 40.82 12.32 -3.42
CA GLN A 4 39.84 11.69 -2.57
C GLN A 4 39.59 12.62 -1.37
N ASP A 5 38.35 13.04 -1.16
CA ASP A 5 37.96 13.53 0.17
C ASP A 5 37.50 12.32 1.00
N SER A 6 38.34 12.01 1.99
CA SER A 6 38.11 10.98 2.97
C SER A 6 37.12 11.50 4.01
N GLY A 7 35.82 11.31 3.74
CA GLY A 7 34.78 11.45 4.75
C GLY A 7 34.74 10.22 5.65
N ASN A 8 35.54 10.24 6.73
CA ASN A 8 35.39 9.33 7.86
C ASN A 8 34.04 9.59 8.56
N SER A 9 32.97 9.00 8.02
CA SER A 9 31.65 9.03 8.64
C SER A 9 31.56 7.88 9.64
N ASN A 10 31.93 8.20 10.88
CA ASN A 10 31.59 7.43 12.07
C ASN A 10 30.12 6.95 11.97
N GLY A 11 29.90 5.66 12.23
CA GLY A 11 28.64 4.94 12.02
C GLY A 11 27.39 5.67 12.50
N ASN A 12 26.75 6.36 11.56
CA ASN A 12 25.31 6.63 11.53
C ASN A 12 24.96 6.91 10.06
N ALA A 13 24.78 5.86 9.26
CA ALA A 13 24.15 6.01 7.96
C ALA A 13 22.79 6.66 8.20
N SER A 14 22.63 7.92 7.77
CA SER A 14 21.36 8.64 7.86
C SER A 14 20.28 7.76 7.27
N ILE A 15 19.46 7.16 8.14
CA ILE A 15 18.48 6.17 7.71
C ILE A 15 17.46 6.92 6.87
N ASN A 16 17.52 6.74 5.57
CA ASN A 16 16.60 7.40 4.66
C ASN A 16 15.22 6.76 4.83
N ILE A 17 14.24 7.56 5.23
CA ILE A 17 12.87 7.11 5.49
C ILE A 17 12.26 6.36 4.28
N THR A 18 12.69 6.71 3.06
CA THR A 18 12.24 6.03 1.84
C THR A 18 12.83 4.63 1.72
N ASP A 19 14.08 4.42 2.13
CA ASP A 19 14.70 3.08 2.13
C ASP A 19 14.05 2.17 3.18
N ILE A 20 13.68 2.72 4.35
CA ILE A 20 12.92 1.98 5.35
C ILE A 20 11.55 1.57 4.80
N SER A 21 10.83 2.53 4.21
CA SER A 21 9.46 2.32 3.73
C SER A 21 9.39 1.28 2.60
N ARG A 22 10.42 1.22 1.75
CA ARG A 22 10.52 0.22 0.68
C ARG A 22 10.67 -1.21 1.19
N ASN A 23 11.26 -1.39 2.37
CA ASN A 23 11.45 -2.71 2.97
C ASN A 23 10.19 -3.23 3.69
N ILE A 24 9.16 -2.40 3.83
CA ILE A 24 7.87 -2.82 4.39
C ILE A 24 7.13 -3.67 3.37
N THR A 25 7.00 -4.96 3.67
CA THR A 25 6.33 -5.94 2.81
C THR A 25 4.91 -6.26 3.25
N SER A 26 4.54 -5.90 4.48
CA SER A 26 3.21 -6.16 5.04
C SER A 26 2.72 -4.99 5.88
N ILE A 27 1.49 -4.56 5.64
CA ILE A 27 0.77 -3.57 6.46
C ILE A 27 -0.49 -4.24 6.98
N HIS A 28 -0.70 -4.17 8.30
CA HIS A 28 -1.88 -4.69 8.99
C HIS A 28 -2.54 -3.59 9.80
N ILE A 29 -3.77 -3.26 9.44
CA ILE A 29 -4.61 -2.29 10.13
C ILE A 29 -5.92 -2.99 10.48
N GLU A 30 -6.24 -3.06 11.76
CA GLU A 30 -7.48 -3.67 12.22
C GLU A 30 -8.09 -2.85 13.36
N ASN A 31 -9.42 -2.76 13.38
CA ASN A 31 -10.19 -2.05 14.42
C ASN A 31 -9.94 -0.52 14.48
N TRP A 32 -9.30 0.07 13.47
CA TRP A 32 -9.09 1.51 13.42
C TRP A 32 -10.29 2.20 12.75
N ARG A 33 -11.34 2.47 13.52
CA ARG A 33 -12.63 3.00 13.04
C ARG A 33 -12.59 4.37 12.34
N GLY A 34 -11.45 5.06 12.36
CA GLY A 34 -11.26 6.36 11.72
C GLY A 34 -10.80 6.28 10.25
N LEU A 35 -10.39 5.09 9.78
CA LEU A 35 -9.85 4.92 8.44
C LEU A 35 -10.99 4.80 7.41
N HIS A 36 -11.60 5.92 7.07
CA HIS A 36 -12.71 5.97 6.12
C HIS A 36 -12.28 5.97 4.65
N THR A 37 -11.09 6.47 4.34
CA THR A 37 -10.58 6.61 2.98
C THR A 37 -9.12 6.15 2.92
N LEU A 38 -8.76 5.39 1.88
CA LEU A 38 -7.38 5.10 1.53
C LEU A 38 -6.98 5.91 0.30
N ASN A 39 -6.05 6.84 0.45
CA ASN A 39 -5.58 7.70 -0.64
C ASN A 39 -4.32 7.12 -1.29
N ALA A 40 -4.02 7.55 -2.52
CA ALA A 40 -2.82 7.11 -3.22
C ALA A 40 -1.52 7.56 -2.53
N VAL A 41 -1.51 8.76 -1.95
CA VAL A 41 -0.36 9.27 -1.19
C VAL A 41 -0.04 8.43 0.03
N ASP A 42 -1.05 7.80 0.65
CA ASP A 42 -0.86 6.95 1.83
C ASP A 42 -0.07 5.68 1.49
N MET A 43 -0.08 5.27 0.22
CA MET A 43 0.52 4.02 -0.25
C MET A 43 1.83 4.22 -1.03
N GLU A 44 2.17 5.47 -1.38
CA GLU A 44 3.18 5.79 -2.38
C GLU A 44 4.59 5.30 -2.03
N LEU A 45 4.93 5.34 -0.73
CA LEU A 45 6.28 5.01 -0.25
C LEU A 45 6.51 3.50 -0.06
N TYR A 46 5.44 2.70 0.03
CA TYR A 46 5.52 1.27 0.31
C TYR A 46 5.69 0.45 -0.97
N THR A 47 6.71 0.75 -1.77
CA THR A 47 6.86 0.12 -3.09
C THR A 47 7.20 -1.37 -3.03
N GLY A 48 7.74 -1.85 -1.90
CA GLY A 48 7.98 -3.27 -1.63
C GLY A 48 6.79 -4.01 -1.01
N LEU A 49 5.64 -3.36 -0.84
CA LEU A 49 4.48 -3.95 -0.17
C LEU A 49 3.93 -5.15 -0.96
N GLN A 50 3.70 -6.25 -0.25
CA GLN A 50 3.17 -7.50 -0.79
C GLN A 50 1.81 -7.88 -0.20
N LYS A 51 1.56 -7.48 1.05
CA LYS A 51 0.35 -7.80 1.79
C LYS A 51 -0.24 -6.54 2.43
N LEU A 52 -1.54 -6.31 2.18
CA LEU A 52 -2.29 -5.25 2.83
C LEU A 52 -3.53 -5.86 3.49
N THR A 53 -3.63 -5.69 4.80
CA THR A 53 -4.86 -6.00 5.54
C THR A 53 -5.40 -4.72 6.16
N ILE A 54 -6.62 -4.35 5.80
CA ILE A 54 -7.41 -3.30 6.44
C ILE A 54 -8.74 -3.94 6.80
N LYS A 55 -8.95 -4.26 8.08
CA LYS A 55 -10.15 -4.98 8.54
C LYS A 55 -10.87 -4.24 9.65
N ASN A 56 -12.20 -4.28 9.66
CA ASN A 56 -13.01 -3.67 10.73
C ASN A 56 -12.66 -2.21 11.05
N SER A 57 -12.27 -1.46 10.02
CA SER A 57 -11.71 -0.09 10.18
C SER A 57 -12.65 0.98 9.62
N GLY A 58 -13.80 0.57 9.06
CA GLY A 58 -14.81 1.50 8.56
C GLY A 58 -14.46 2.12 7.21
N LEU A 59 -13.52 1.53 6.46
CA LEU A 59 -13.12 1.98 5.13
C LEU A 59 -14.34 2.02 4.20
N ARG A 60 -14.55 3.15 3.52
CA ARG A 60 -15.68 3.40 2.60
C ARG A 60 -15.22 3.70 1.18
N ASN A 61 -14.04 4.31 1.05
CA ASN A 61 -13.53 4.76 -0.24
C ASN A 61 -12.07 4.36 -0.40
N ILE A 62 -11.71 3.92 -1.61
CA ILE A 62 -10.32 3.74 -2.04
C ILE A 62 -10.14 4.61 -3.27
N GLN A 63 -9.17 5.53 -3.22
CA GLN A 63 -8.92 6.45 -4.31
C GLN A 63 -8.48 5.69 -5.57
N PRO A 64 -8.92 6.11 -6.77
CA PRO A 64 -8.36 5.61 -8.01
C PRO A 64 -6.84 5.73 -8.03
N GLY A 65 -6.16 4.65 -8.41
CA GLY A 65 -4.70 4.60 -8.41
C GLY A 65 -4.05 4.45 -7.03
N ALA A 66 -4.82 4.15 -5.97
CA ALA A 66 -4.26 3.96 -4.63
C ALA A 66 -3.12 2.92 -4.57
N PHE A 67 -3.16 1.91 -5.45
CA PHE A 67 -2.16 0.86 -5.50
C PHE A 67 -1.14 1.01 -6.65
N ALA A 68 -1.12 2.15 -7.34
CA ALA A 68 -0.29 2.35 -8.53
C ALA A 68 1.23 2.25 -8.26
N LYS A 69 1.67 2.51 -7.02
CA LYS A 69 3.07 2.41 -6.61
C LYS A 69 3.42 1.13 -5.86
N ASN A 70 2.51 0.16 -5.77
CA ASN A 70 2.71 -1.09 -5.05
C ASN A 70 2.70 -2.30 -6.01
N PRO A 71 3.63 -2.38 -6.99
CA PRO A 71 3.60 -3.41 -8.04
C PRO A 71 3.77 -4.84 -7.51
N HIS A 72 4.24 -4.99 -6.28
CA HIS A 72 4.44 -6.28 -5.63
C HIS A 72 3.26 -6.73 -4.76
N LEU A 73 2.19 -5.92 -4.66
CA LEU A 73 1.01 -6.21 -3.85
C LEU A 73 0.24 -7.39 -4.46
N ARG A 74 0.09 -8.46 -3.67
CA ARG A 74 -0.49 -9.74 -4.12
C ARG A 74 -1.63 -10.22 -3.25
N TYR A 75 -1.67 -9.80 -1.99
CA TYR A 75 -2.67 -10.22 -1.01
C TYR A 75 -3.33 -8.98 -0.43
N ILE A 76 -4.64 -8.86 -0.61
CA ILE A 76 -5.40 -7.72 -0.12
C ILE A 76 -6.60 -8.25 0.67
N ASN A 77 -6.71 -7.84 1.93
CA ASN A 77 -7.87 -8.11 2.77
C ASN A 77 -8.52 -6.79 3.17
N LEU A 78 -9.72 -6.53 2.66
CA LEU A 78 -10.56 -5.38 2.92
C LEU A 78 -11.89 -5.78 3.59
N SER A 79 -11.97 -7.00 4.14
CA SER A 79 -13.17 -7.52 4.79
C SER A 79 -13.56 -6.73 6.04
N SER A 80 -14.82 -6.87 6.44
CA SER A 80 -15.44 -6.18 7.57
C SER A 80 -15.33 -4.65 7.48
N ASN A 81 -15.35 -4.07 6.28
CA ASN A 81 -15.37 -2.62 6.09
C ASN A 81 -16.75 -2.15 5.63
N ARG A 82 -16.84 -0.87 5.24
CA ARG A 82 -18.08 -0.21 4.78
C ARG A 82 -17.97 0.22 3.32
N LEU A 83 -17.14 -0.49 2.55
CA LEU A 83 -17.11 -0.37 1.10
C LEU A 83 -18.50 -0.77 0.59
N THR A 84 -19.04 -0.03 -0.37
CA THR A 84 -20.32 -0.38 -1.02
C THR A 84 -20.08 -0.98 -2.39
N THR A 85 -19.05 -0.49 -3.08
CA THR A 85 -18.55 -1.02 -4.34
C THR A 85 -17.04 -1.00 -4.35
N LEU A 86 -16.45 -1.93 -5.08
CA LEU A 86 -15.01 -1.99 -5.31
C LEU A 86 -14.78 -2.13 -6.80
N SER A 87 -14.15 -1.14 -7.42
CA SER A 87 -13.89 -1.21 -8.86
C SER A 87 -12.71 -2.13 -9.15
N TRP A 88 -12.88 -3.08 -10.07
CA TRP A 88 -11.77 -3.87 -10.61
C TRP A 88 -10.63 -2.99 -11.16
N GLN A 89 -10.95 -1.73 -11.51
CA GLN A 89 -9.97 -0.78 -11.98
C GLN A 89 -8.83 -0.50 -10.98
N LEU A 90 -9.07 -0.69 -9.69
CA LEU A 90 -8.04 -0.52 -8.64
C LEU A 90 -6.93 -1.57 -8.74
N PHE A 91 -7.21 -2.72 -9.34
CA PHE A 91 -6.33 -3.89 -9.31
C PHE A 91 -5.73 -4.24 -10.68
N GLN A 92 -6.04 -3.49 -11.73
CA GLN A 92 -5.65 -3.81 -13.12
C GLN A 92 -4.14 -3.99 -13.32
N THR A 93 -3.35 -3.22 -12.56
CA THR A 93 -1.88 -3.24 -12.63
C THR A 93 -1.26 -4.27 -11.70
N LEU A 94 -2.06 -4.96 -10.88
CA LEU A 94 -1.60 -5.91 -9.87
C LEU A 94 -1.79 -7.35 -10.34
N SER A 95 -0.80 -8.19 -10.03
CA SER A 95 -0.95 -9.65 -10.15
C SER A 95 -1.46 -10.24 -8.84
N LEU A 96 -2.72 -9.95 -8.49
CA LEU A 96 -3.35 -10.42 -7.26
C LEU A 96 -3.41 -11.95 -7.21
N ARG A 97 -3.15 -12.49 -6.03
CA ARG A 97 -3.30 -13.91 -5.71
C ARG A 97 -4.56 -14.15 -4.89
N GLU A 98 -4.78 -13.30 -3.89
CA GLU A 98 -5.93 -13.41 -2.99
C GLU A 98 -6.47 -12.01 -2.71
N LEU A 99 -7.78 -11.87 -2.80
CA LEU A 99 -8.55 -10.70 -2.44
C LEU A 99 -9.68 -11.18 -1.52
N TRP A 100 -9.79 -10.56 -0.34
CA TRP A 100 -10.91 -10.77 0.57
C TRP A 100 -11.66 -9.47 0.78
N GLU A 101 -12.90 -9.45 0.37
CA GLU A 101 -13.80 -8.33 0.49
C GLU A 101 -15.23 -8.83 0.78
N ASP A 102 -16.02 -8.03 1.50
CA ASP A 102 -17.42 -8.39 1.78
C ASP A 102 -18.35 -7.97 0.62
N THR A 103 -17.88 -7.07 -0.24
CA THR A 103 -18.66 -6.48 -1.35
C THR A 103 -18.15 -6.95 -2.70
N PRO A 104 -19.01 -7.34 -3.64
CA PRO A 104 -18.57 -7.81 -4.95
C PRO A 104 -17.85 -6.70 -5.72
N CYS A 105 -16.78 -7.06 -6.44
CA CYS A 105 -16.12 -6.15 -7.36
C CYS A 105 -17.00 -5.84 -8.58
N SER A 106 -17.13 -4.57 -8.93
CA SER A 106 -17.79 -4.15 -10.16
C SER A 106 -16.82 -4.22 -11.35
N PRO A 107 -17.20 -4.85 -12.49
CA PRO A 107 -16.37 -4.87 -13.68
C PRO A 107 -16.10 -3.46 -14.20
N SER A 108 -14.95 -3.26 -14.82
CA SER A 108 -14.66 -2.04 -15.57
C SER A 108 -15.63 -1.93 -16.74
N ALA A 109 -16.47 -0.89 -16.76
CA ALA A 109 -17.24 -0.53 -17.94
C ALA A 109 -16.25 -0.23 -19.08
N GLY A 110 -16.33 -1.00 -20.16
CA GLY A 110 -15.53 -0.82 -21.38
C GLY A 110 -16.04 0.31 -22.26
#